data_AF-A0A419X3P4-F1
#
_entry.id   AF-A0A419X3P4-F1
#
_cell.length_a   1.000
_cell.length_b   1.000
_cell.length_c   1.000
_cell.angle_alpha   90.00
_cell.angle_beta   90.00
_cell.angle_gamma   90.00
#
_symmetry.space_group_name_H-M   'P 1'
#
loop_
_entity.id
_entity.type
_entity.pdbx_description
1 polymer ?
#
loop_
_entity_poly.entity_id
_entity_poly.type
_entity_poly.pdbx_seq_one_letter_code
_entity_poly.pdbx_strand_id
1 'polypeptide(L)'
;MTRKHDRLRKKVGKNQMRYPQEAFAEVDVKALGDAPEWMTRAFRNNWYTVMINDNAQTDKGTAIRAMVQNHSDTPIRNHWAEMQNIKNKIFGEEAVAVEYYPAESEMVDDFNIYWMWVFPEGTLPVPINN
;
A
#
# COMPACT_ATOMS: atom_id res chain seq x y z
N MET A 1 6.13 12.18 14.63
CA MET A 1 5.43 13.31 13.97
C MET A 1 4.64 14.11 15.02
N THR A 2 4.62 15.44 14.97
CA THR A 2 3.84 16.24 15.95
C THR A 2 2.34 16.23 15.63
N ARG A 3 1.46 16.30 16.64
CA ARG A 3 -0.01 16.30 16.47
C ARG A 3 -0.51 17.39 15.50
N LYS A 4 0.15 18.55 15.45
CA LYS A 4 -0.19 19.65 14.53
C LYS A 4 0.10 19.28 13.08
N HIS A 5 1.24 18.62 12.82
CA HIS A 5 1.61 18.18 11.48
C HIS A 5 0.67 17.09 10.96
N ASP A 6 0.30 16.12 11.81
CA ASP A 6 -0.64 15.06 11.40
C ASP A 6 -2.03 15.62 11.05
N ARG A 7 -2.57 16.54 11.86
CA ARG A 7 -3.84 17.22 11.55
C ARG A 7 -3.81 17.96 10.22
N LEU A 8 -2.71 18.66 9.93
CA LEU A 8 -2.55 19.38 8.67
C LEU A 8 -2.51 18.42 7.48
N ARG A 9 -1.73 17.33 7.59
CA ARG A 9 -1.63 16.28 6.58
C ARG A 9 -3.01 15.70 6.25
N LYS A 10 -3.79 15.31 7.26
CA LYS A 10 -5.15 14.77 7.08
C LYS A 10 -6.09 15.76 6.40
N LYS A 11 -6.03 17.04 6.79
CA LYS A 11 -6.84 18.11 6.17
C LYS A 11 -6.49 18.31 4.70
N VAL A 12 -5.20 18.32 4.36
CA VAL A 12 -4.73 18.44 2.97
C VAL A 12 -5.17 17.22 2.17
N GLY A 13 -4.99 16.00 2.69
CA GLY A 13 -5.45 14.77 2.05
C GLY A 13 -6.94 14.79 1.72
N LYS A 14 -7.78 15.20 2.69
CA LYS A 14 -9.24 15.27 2.50
C LYS A 14 -9.64 16.27 1.42
N ASN A 15 -8.90 17.36 1.27
CA ASN A 15 -9.14 18.33 0.21
C ASN A 15 -8.72 17.79 -1.16
N GLN A 16 -7.60 17.07 -1.24
CA GLN A 16 -7.12 16.46 -2.49
C GLN A 16 -8.09 15.40 -3.02
N MET A 17 -8.74 14.64 -2.14
CA MET A 17 -9.74 13.62 -2.51
C MET A 17 -11.05 14.19 -3.09
N ARG A 18 -11.19 15.52 -3.20
CA ARG A 18 -12.30 16.16 -3.93
C ARG A 18 -12.07 16.21 -5.43
N TYR A 19 -10.82 16.03 -5.87
CA TYR A 19 -10.43 15.99 -7.26
C TYR A 19 -10.38 14.54 -7.76
N PRO A 20 -10.57 14.32 -9.08
CA PRO A 20 -10.41 12.99 -9.67
C PRO A 20 -9.08 12.35 -9.30
N GLN A 21 -9.07 11.04 -9.12
CA GLN A 21 -7.84 10.31 -8.82
C GLN A 21 -6.85 10.43 -10.00
N GLU A 22 -5.64 10.85 -9.70
CA GLU A 22 -4.55 10.96 -10.66
C GLU A 22 -3.83 9.61 -10.84
N ALA A 23 -3.05 9.50 -11.92
CA ALA A 23 -2.15 8.37 -12.11
C ALA A 23 -1.08 8.34 -10.99
N PHE A 24 -0.63 7.13 -10.64
CA PHE A 24 0.50 6.97 -9.73
C PHE A 24 1.79 7.48 -10.37
N ALA A 25 2.50 8.34 -9.65
CA ALA A 25 3.87 8.73 -9.95
C ALA A 25 4.82 8.02 -8.99
N GLU A 26 5.98 7.58 -9.50
CA GLU A 26 7.04 7.06 -8.66
C GLU A 26 7.66 8.19 -7.83
N VAL A 27 7.96 7.89 -6.57
CA VAL A 27 8.63 8.80 -5.64
C VAL A 27 10.12 8.47 -5.62
N ASP A 28 10.97 9.48 -5.73
CA ASP A 28 12.40 9.31 -5.51
C ASP A 28 12.66 9.02 -4.02
N VAL A 29 12.73 7.72 -3.69
CA VAL A 29 12.94 7.26 -2.32
C VAL A 29 14.31 7.63 -1.77
N LYS A 30 15.32 7.85 -2.63
CA LYS A 30 16.67 8.25 -2.19
C LYS A 30 16.71 9.73 -1.77
N ALA A 31 15.81 10.54 -2.33
CA ALA A 31 15.63 11.92 -1.93
C ALA A 31 14.80 12.07 -0.63
N LEU A 32 14.14 11.00 -0.16
CA LEU A 32 13.42 11.01 1.11
C LEU A 32 14.41 10.81 2.26
N GLY A 33 14.69 11.88 3.02
CA GLY A 33 15.63 11.84 4.14
C GLY A 33 15.28 10.87 5.27
N ASP A 34 14.00 10.50 5.40
CA ASP A 34 13.47 9.62 6.47
C ASP A 34 12.67 8.42 5.90
N ALA A 35 13.07 7.89 4.74
CA ALA A 35 12.48 6.66 4.21
C ALA A 35 12.74 5.45 5.13
N PRO A 36 11.77 4.56 5.37
CA PRO A 36 12.05 3.32 6.10
C PRO A 36 13.07 2.46 5.36
N GLU A 37 13.97 1.83 6.11
CA GLU A 37 15.06 0.99 5.57
C GLU A 37 14.56 -0.15 4.67
N TRP A 38 13.37 -0.69 4.96
CA TRP A 38 12.78 -1.79 4.19
C TRP A 38 12.21 -1.35 2.83
N MET A 39 12.03 -0.05 2.59
CA MET A 39 11.33 0.45 1.41
C MET A 39 12.28 0.49 0.21
N THR A 40 11.98 -0.32 -0.81
CA THR A 40 12.73 -0.37 -2.07
C THR A 40 12.26 0.68 -3.05
N ARG A 41 10.96 0.95 -3.10
CA ARG A 41 10.33 1.97 -3.96
C ARG A 41 9.01 2.44 -3.38
N ALA A 42 8.50 3.57 -3.89
CA ALA A 42 7.21 4.10 -3.48
C ALA A 42 6.49 4.79 -4.66
N PHE A 43 5.17 4.72 -4.64
CA PHE A 43 4.30 5.39 -5.59
C PHE A 43 3.31 6.28 -4.86
N ARG A 44 2.92 7.38 -5.50
CA ARG A 44 1.96 8.32 -4.94
C ARG A 44 1.09 8.92 -6.02
N ASN A 45 -0.18 9.11 -5.71
CA ASN A 45 -1.05 10.03 -6.45
C ASN A 45 -1.70 11.01 -5.47
N ASN A 46 -2.67 11.79 -5.90
CA ASN A 46 -3.35 12.75 -5.03
C ASN A 46 -4.13 12.09 -3.86
N TRP A 47 -4.49 10.81 -3.94
CA TRP A 47 -5.30 10.11 -2.94
C TRP A 47 -4.48 9.20 -2.02
N TYR A 48 -3.50 8.48 -2.57
CA TYR A 48 -2.81 7.39 -1.89
C TYR A 48 -1.29 7.51 -1.96
N THR A 49 -0.65 6.99 -0.92
CA THR A 49 0.76 6.58 -0.93
C THR A 49 0.81 5.05 -0.90
N VAL A 50 1.69 4.47 -1.72
CA VAL A 50 2.01 3.05 -1.71
C VAL A 50 3.51 2.88 -1.49
N MET A 51 3.91 2.25 -0.40
CA MET A 51 5.32 1.99 -0.05
C MET A 51 5.60 0.51 -0.22
N ILE A 52 6.70 0.15 -0.89
CA ILE A 52 6.94 -1.21 -1.37
C ILE A 52 8.28 -1.72 -0.85
N ASN A 53 8.29 -2.98 -0.42
CA ASN A 53 9.50 -3.79 -0.30
C ASN A 53 9.43 -4.91 -1.34
N ASP A 54 10.27 -4.84 -2.38
CA ASP A 54 10.31 -5.85 -3.44
C ASP A 54 10.98 -7.17 -2.99
N ASN A 55 11.68 -7.17 -1.86
CA ASN A 55 12.47 -8.29 -1.36
C ASN A 55 12.06 -8.71 0.06
N ALA A 56 10.78 -8.61 0.39
CA ALA A 56 10.28 -8.97 1.71
C ALA A 56 10.43 -10.50 1.92
N GLN A 57 11.06 -10.88 3.04
CA GLN A 57 11.27 -12.28 3.39
C GLN A 57 10.00 -12.90 3.96
N THR A 58 9.69 -14.13 3.55
CA THR A 58 8.57 -14.96 4.02
C THR A 58 9.04 -16.39 4.26
N ASP A 59 8.20 -17.23 4.86
CA ASP A 59 8.44 -18.67 5.00
C ASP A 59 8.44 -19.42 3.66
N LYS A 60 8.00 -18.78 2.57
CA LYS A 60 7.99 -19.31 1.20
C LYS A 60 9.05 -18.67 0.30
N GLY A 61 10.02 -17.96 0.87
CA GLY A 61 11.03 -17.21 0.12
C GLY A 61 10.70 -15.72 0.04
N THR A 62 11.10 -15.06 -1.04
CA THR A 62 10.87 -13.62 -1.23
C THR A 62 9.52 -13.32 -1.86
N ALA A 63 8.85 -12.28 -1.37
CA ALA A 63 7.65 -11.72 -1.96
C ALA A 63 7.70 -10.18 -1.96
N ILE A 64 6.80 -9.55 -2.71
CA ILE A 64 6.61 -8.11 -2.64
C ILE A 64 5.63 -7.81 -1.51
N ARG A 65 5.99 -6.92 -0.60
CA ARG A 65 5.09 -6.39 0.43
C ARG A 65 4.81 -4.93 0.14
N ALA A 66 3.53 -4.57 0.03
CA ALA A 66 3.10 -3.19 -0.21
C ALA A 66 2.19 -2.68 0.91
N MET A 67 2.53 -1.51 1.42
CA MET A 67 1.74 -0.71 2.34
C MET A 67 0.93 0.30 1.55
N VAL A 68 -0.37 0.38 1.79
CA VAL A 68 -1.27 1.37 1.18
C VAL A 68 -1.90 2.23 2.27
N GLN A 69 -1.85 3.55 2.09
CA GLN A 69 -2.56 4.49 2.94
C GLN A 69 -3.11 5.64 2.11
N ASN A 70 -4.36 6.04 2.36
CA ASN A 70 -4.86 7.30 1.82
C ASN A 70 -4.37 8.51 2.63
N HIS A 71 -4.23 9.64 1.94
CA HIS A 71 -3.69 10.86 2.54
C HIS A 71 -4.57 11.46 3.65
N SER A 72 -5.85 11.07 3.72
CA SER A 72 -6.80 11.52 4.75
C SER A 72 -6.73 10.68 6.02
N ASP A 73 -6.05 9.53 5.98
CA ASP A 73 -6.02 8.54 7.07
C ASP A 73 -7.43 8.15 7.55
N THR A 74 -8.32 7.90 6.58
CA THR A 74 -9.66 7.35 6.81
C THR A 74 -9.74 5.93 6.25
N PRO A 75 -10.78 5.14 6.53
CA PRO A 75 -10.99 3.89 5.81
C PRO A 75 -11.11 4.10 4.30
N ILE A 76 -10.58 3.17 3.51
CA ILE A 76 -10.72 3.21 2.04
C ILE A 76 -12.15 2.84 1.67
N ARG A 77 -12.85 3.75 0.97
CA ARG A 77 -14.21 3.48 0.47
C ARG A 77 -14.15 2.61 -0.77
N ASN A 78 -15.11 1.71 -0.94
CA ASN A 78 -15.08 0.69 -2.00
C ASN A 78 -13.76 -0.10 -2.00
N HIS A 79 -13.30 -0.43 -0.78
CA HIS A 79 -11.99 -1.00 -0.48
C HIS A 79 -11.52 -2.04 -1.50
N TRP A 80 -12.35 -3.05 -1.78
CA TRP A 80 -12.01 -4.10 -2.74
C TRP A 80 -11.65 -3.56 -4.14
N ALA A 81 -12.50 -2.70 -4.71
CA ALA A 81 -12.28 -2.15 -6.04
C ALA A 81 -11.06 -1.22 -6.09
N GLU A 82 -10.86 -0.42 -5.03
CA GLU A 82 -9.71 0.48 -4.92
C GLU A 82 -8.39 -0.29 -4.79
N MET A 83 -8.33 -1.29 -3.90
CA MET A 83 -7.14 -2.12 -3.71
C MET A 83 -6.82 -2.93 -4.96
N GLN A 84 -7.83 -3.47 -5.65
CA GLN A 84 -7.65 -4.14 -6.94
C GLN A 84 -7.09 -3.18 -8.01
N ASN A 85 -7.62 -1.95 -8.09
CA ASN A 85 -7.13 -0.94 -9.04
C ASN A 85 -5.68 -0.54 -8.73
N ILE A 86 -5.33 -0.28 -7.46
CA ILE A 86 -3.96 0.01 -7.02
C ILE A 86 -3.02 -1.13 -7.42
N LYS A 87 -3.43 -2.37 -7.12
CA LYS A 87 -2.67 -3.57 -7.47
C LYS A 87 -2.46 -3.66 -8.99
N ASN A 88 -3.51 -3.50 -9.79
CA ASN A 88 -3.43 -3.51 -11.25
C ASN A 88 -2.45 -2.45 -11.78
N LYS A 89 -2.51 -1.23 -11.26
CA LYS A 89 -1.69 -0.10 -11.74
C LYS A 89 -0.20 -0.24 -11.39
N ILE A 90 0.12 -0.88 -10.27
CA ILE A 90 1.51 -0.94 -9.76
C ILE A 90 2.18 -2.28 -10.07
N PHE A 91 1.44 -3.39 -10.01
CA PHE A 91 1.97 -4.75 -10.15
C PHE A 91 1.49 -5.48 -11.41
N GLY A 92 0.53 -4.91 -12.14
CA GLY A 92 -0.06 -5.51 -13.34
C GLY A 92 -1.42 -6.18 -13.08
N GLU A 93 -2.23 -6.30 -14.13
CA GLU A 93 -3.60 -6.83 -14.06
C GLU A 93 -3.63 -8.31 -13.67
N GLU A 94 -2.66 -9.09 -14.15
CA GLU A 94 -2.53 -10.53 -13.88
C GLU A 94 -1.84 -10.86 -12.55
N ALA A 95 -1.30 -9.87 -11.84
CA ALA A 95 -0.70 -10.11 -10.53
C ALA A 95 -1.77 -10.59 -9.54
N VAL A 96 -1.45 -11.67 -8.81
CA VAL A 96 -2.26 -12.18 -7.70
C VAL A 96 -1.69 -11.62 -6.40
N ALA A 97 -2.56 -10.99 -5.61
CA ALA A 97 -2.18 -10.42 -4.32
C ALA A 97 -3.11 -10.95 -3.22
N VAL A 98 -2.57 -11.03 -2.00
CA VAL A 98 -3.34 -11.29 -0.78
C VAL A 98 -3.30 -10.08 0.12
N GLU A 99 -4.44 -9.67 0.66
CA GLU A 99 -4.47 -8.70 1.74
C GLU A 99 -4.08 -9.41 3.04
N TYR A 100 -3.16 -8.80 3.79
CA TYR A 100 -2.57 -9.41 4.98
C TYR A 100 -3.20 -8.85 6.24
N TYR A 101 -3.79 -9.77 7.00
CA TYR A 101 -4.30 -9.52 8.34
C TYR A 101 -3.38 -10.25 9.33
N PRO A 102 -2.60 -9.53 10.15
CA PRO A 102 -1.65 -10.15 11.07
C PRO A 102 -2.37 -10.95 12.17
N ALA A 103 -1.62 -11.79 12.88
CA ALA A 103 -2.11 -12.33 14.14
C ALA A 103 -2.42 -11.19 15.11
N GLU A 104 -3.44 -11.35 15.97
CA GLU A 104 -3.87 -10.32 16.92
C GLU A 104 -2.70 -9.81 17.80
N SER A 105 -1.78 -10.70 18.18
CA SER A 105 -0.58 -10.37 18.96
C SER A 105 0.42 -9.46 18.24
N GLU A 106 0.31 -9.36 16.92
CA GLU A 106 1.17 -8.57 16.04
C GLU A 106 0.41 -7.39 15.41
N MET A 107 -0.88 -7.23 15.74
CA MET A 107 -1.72 -6.19 15.17
C MET A 107 -1.30 -4.81 15.72
N VAL A 108 -1.10 -3.88 14.79
CA VAL A 108 -0.89 -2.47 15.07
C VAL A 108 -1.92 -1.68 14.28
N ASP A 109 -2.90 -1.09 14.97
CA ASP A 109 -4.06 -0.39 14.37
C ASP A 109 -4.10 1.10 14.76
N ASP A 110 -2.95 1.77 14.67
CA ASP A 110 -2.84 3.21 14.96
C ASP A 110 -3.28 4.11 13.77
N PHE A 111 -3.34 3.54 12.56
CA PHE A 111 -3.55 4.25 11.31
C PHE A 111 -4.32 3.39 10.30
N ASN A 112 -5.05 4.02 9.38
CA ASN A 112 -5.75 3.33 8.29
C ASN A 112 -4.75 2.88 7.20
N ILE A 113 -4.00 1.83 7.53
CA ILE A 113 -2.96 1.23 6.70
C ILE A 113 -3.38 -0.17 6.31
N TYR A 114 -3.25 -0.48 5.03
CA TYR A 114 -3.62 -1.77 4.46
C TYR A 114 -2.39 -2.40 3.84
N TRP A 115 -2.17 -3.68 4.12
CA TRP A 115 -1.02 -4.42 3.61
C TRP A 115 -1.47 -5.42 2.56
N MET A 116 -0.79 -5.42 1.42
CA MET A 116 -0.94 -6.48 0.42
C MET A 116 0.40 -7.15 0.16
N TRP A 117 0.36 -8.44 -0.14
CA TRP A 117 1.51 -9.21 -0.58
C TRP A 117 1.28 -9.73 -1.99
N VAL A 118 2.29 -9.60 -2.85
CA VAL A 118 2.31 -10.17 -4.19
C VAL A 118 3.39 -11.24 -4.19
N PHE A 119 2.98 -12.48 -4.38
CA PHE A 119 3.88 -13.62 -4.39
C PHE A 119 4.23 -14.03 -5.82
N PRO A 120 5.40 -14.67 -6.03
CA PRO A 120 5.70 -15.31 -7.31
C PRO A 120 4.64 -16.35 -7.69
N GLU A 121 4.48 -16.57 -9.00
CA GLU A 121 3.57 -17.58 -9.53
C GLU A 121 3.83 -18.96 -8.91
N GLY A 122 2.75 -19.69 -8.60
CA GLY A 122 2.82 -21.01 -7.96
C GLY A 122 3.10 -21.01 -6.45
N THR A 123 3.31 -19.85 -5.82
CA THR A 123 3.57 -19.77 -4.36
C THR A 123 2.29 -19.80 -3.54
N LEU A 124 1.26 -19.08 -3.98
CA LEU A 124 -0.03 -19.02 -3.30
C LEU A 124 -0.88 -20.26 -3.64
N PRO A 125 -1.60 -20.84 -2.67
CA PRO A 125 -2.59 -21.87 -2.94
C PRO A 125 -3.85 -21.24 -3.55
N VAL A 126 -3.78 -20.90 -4.83
CA VAL A 126 -4.90 -20.31 -5.59
C VAL A 126 -5.92 -21.37 -6.00
N PRO A 127 -7.20 -21.01 -6.20
CA PRO A 127 -8.20 -21.92 -6.72
C PRO A 127 -7.76 -22.56 -8.04
N ILE A 128 -8.04 -23.85 -8.20
CA ILE A 128 -7.89 -24.54 -9.49
C ILE A 128 -9.08 -24.12 -10.33
N ASN A 129 -8.83 -23.46 -11.47
CA ASN A 129 -9.87 -23.17 -12.45
C ASN A 129 -10.34 -24.50 -13.05
N ASN A 130 -11.57 -24.91 -12.73
CA ASN A 130 -12.27 -26.01 -13.41
C ASN A 130 -13.00 -25.49 -14.64
#